data_AF-A0A1V2RA56-F1
#
_entry.id   AF-A0A1V2RA56-F1
#
_cell.length_a   1.000
_cell.length_b   1.000
_cell.length_c   1.000
_cell.angle_alpha   90.00
_cell.angle_beta   90.00
_cell.angle_gamma   90.00
#
_symmetry.space_group_name_H-M   'P 1'
#
loop_
_entity.id
_entity.type
_entity.pdbx_description
1 polymer ?
#
loop_
_entity_poly.entity_id
_entity_poly.type
_entity_poly.pdbx_seq_one_letter_code
_entity_poly.pdbx_strand_id
1 'polypeptide(L)' 'MVKRKPPRTAAEYADAAAHYLTLAREHMDGIGVGADPRQAQVDAAVVEAAVATAEGHRRMAEYLTVEAVRRQHMETR' A
#
# COMPACT_ATOMS: atom_id res chain seq x y z
N MET A 1 6.90 -18.40 -23.96
CA MET A 1 7.24 -17.00 -23.60
C MET A 1 6.28 -16.52 -22.52
N VAL A 2 6.74 -16.38 -21.28
CA VAL A 2 5.93 -15.79 -20.20
C VAL A 2 5.89 -14.28 -20.46
N LYS A 3 4.74 -13.75 -20.89
CA LYS A 3 4.55 -12.30 -21.01
C LYS A 3 4.70 -11.70 -19.62
N ARG A 4 5.82 -11.00 -19.37
CA ARG A 4 5.99 -10.23 -18.13
C ARG A 4 4.88 -9.18 -18.07
N LYS A 5 4.11 -9.16 -16.99
CA LYS A 5 3.15 -8.08 -16.76
C LYS A 5 3.90 -6.76 -16.72
N PRO A 6 3.35 -5.68 -17.32
CA PRO A 6 3.94 -4.37 -17.20
C PRO A 6 4.05 -3.98 -15.72
N PRO A 7 5.09 -3.21 -15.34
CA PRO A 7 5.19 -2.67 -13.99
C PRO A 7 3.99 -1.76 -13.71
N ARG A 8 3.52 -1.78 -12.46
CA ARG A 8 2.43 -0.88 -12.02
C ARG A 8 2.86 0.58 -12.11
N THR A 9 1.90 1.44 -12.39
CA THR A 9 2.01 2.89 -12.39
C THR A 9 1.97 3.46 -10.97
N ALA A 10 2.39 4.72 -10.80
CA ALA A 10 2.32 5.41 -9.52
C ALA A 10 0.88 5.45 -8.95
N ALA A 11 -0.12 5.67 -9.81
CA ALA A 11 -1.53 5.70 -9.41
C ALA A 11 -1.98 4.32 -8.88
N GLU A 12 -1.65 3.24 -9.57
CA GLU A 12 -1.99 1.88 -9.13
C GLU A 12 -1.34 1.51 -7.78
N TYR A 13 -0.13 2.01 -7.51
CA TYR A 13 0.50 1.85 -6.20
C TYR A 13 -0.18 2.70 -5.12
N ALA A 14 -0.57 3.94 -5.43
CA ALA A 14 -1.33 4.77 -4.49
C ALA A 14 -2.70 4.16 -4.14
N ASP A 15 -3.41 3.65 -5.14
CA ASP A 15 -4.70 2.97 -4.95
C ASP A 15 -4.54 1.70 -4.11
N ALA A 16 -3.50 0.91 -4.38
CA ALA A 16 -3.18 -0.26 -3.56
C ALA A 16 -2.88 0.14 -2.11
N ALA A 17 -2.12 1.22 -1.89
CA ALA A 17 -1.85 1.72 -0.54
C ALA A 17 -3.14 2.12 0.17
N ALA A 18 -4.05 2.83 -0.50
CA ALA A 18 -5.34 3.23 0.05
C ALA A 18 -6.19 2.00 0.43
N HIS A 19 -6.21 0.97 -0.41
CA HIS A 19 -6.95 -0.27 -0.12
C HIS A 19 -6.46 -0.96 1.16
N TYR A 20 -5.15 -1.10 1.35
CA TYR A 20 -4.60 -1.71 2.57
C TYR A 20 -4.86 -0.85 3.81
N LEU A 21 -4.84 0.48 3.69
CA LEU A 21 -5.21 1.34 4.82
C LEU A 21 -6.70 1.21 5.18
N THR A 22 -7.57 0.97 4.21
CA THR A 22 -8.98 0.64 4.48
C THR A 22 -9.10 -0.70 5.21
N LEU A 23 -8.41 -1.74 4.75
CA LEU A 23 -8.39 -3.05 5.43
C LEU A 23 -7.90 -2.92 6.89
N ALA A 24 -6.84 -2.13 7.12
CA ALA A 24 -6.34 -1.86 8.46
C ALA A 24 -7.41 -1.20 9.35
N ARG A 25 -8.19 -0.25 8.82
CA ARG A 25 -9.26 0.40 9.59
C ARG A 25 -10.36 -0.57 9.96
N GLU A 26 -10.82 -1.38 9.01
CA GLU A 26 -11.85 -2.40 9.25
C GLU A 26 -11.44 -3.37 10.38
N HIS A 27 -10.18 -3.80 10.42
CA HIS A 27 -9.68 -4.68 11.48
C HIS A 27 -9.43 -3.94 12.81
N MET A 28 -8.96 -2.69 12.80
CA MET A 28 -8.83 -1.90 14.03
C MET A 28 -10.18 -1.72 14.74
N ASP A 29 -11.26 -1.52 14.00
CA ASP A 29 -12.61 -1.41 14.57
C ASP A 29 -13.06 -2.73 15.24
N GLY A 30 -12.52 -3.88 14.81
CA GLY A 30 -12.73 -5.19 15.43
C GLY A 30 -11.96 -5.42 16.73
N ILE A 31 -10.92 -4.62 17.01
CA ILE A 31 -10.12 -4.70 18.23
C ILE A 31 -10.85 -3.91 19.35
N GLY A 32 -11.85 -4.55 19.95
CA GLY A 32 -12.71 -3.95 20.98
C GLY A 32 -12.52 -4.50 22.39
N VAL A 33 -13.07 -3.79 23.37
CA VAL A 33 -13.19 -4.29 24.76
C VAL A 33 -14.14 -5.48 24.78
N GLY A 34 -13.67 -6.63 25.27
CA GLY A 34 -14.44 -7.89 25.27
C GLY A 34 -14.25 -8.75 24.03
N ALA A 35 -13.39 -8.35 23.08
CA ALA A 35 -12.97 -9.21 21.99
C ALA A 35 -12.21 -10.45 22.51
N ASP A 36 -12.35 -11.58 21.81
CA ASP A 36 -11.52 -12.76 22.07
C ASP A 36 -10.04 -12.34 21.92
N PRO A 37 -9.20 -12.52 22.96
CA PRO A 37 -7.79 -12.14 22.92
C PRO A 37 -7.03 -12.74 21.73
N ARG A 38 -7.41 -13.94 21.28
CA ARG A 38 -6.78 -14.58 20.11
C ARG A 38 -7.18 -13.88 18.82
N GLN A 39 -8.46 -13.53 18.69
CA GLN A 39 -8.96 -12.82 17.52
C GLN A 39 -8.35 -11.40 17.44
N ALA A 40 -8.30 -10.68 18.57
CA ALA A 40 -7.68 -9.36 18.64
C ALA A 40 -6.19 -9.37 18.25
N GLN A 41 -5.44 -10.43 18.58
CA GLN A 41 -4.05 -10.59 18.13
C GLN A 41 -3.93 -10.82 16.63
N VAL A 42 -4.84 -11.62 16.04
CA VAL A 42 -4.88 -11.83 14.60
C VAL A 42 -5.21 -10.52 13.88
N ASP A 43 -6.22 -9.78 14.36
CA ASP A 43 -6.62 -8.49 13.78
C ASP A 43 -5.48 -7.47 13.87
N ALA A 44 -4.79 -7.38 15.00
CA ALA A 44 -3.62 -6.51 15.16
C ALA A 44 -2.50 -6.86 14.15
N ALA A 45 -2.21 -8.15 13.95
CA ALA A 45 -1.21 -8.58 12.97
C ALA A 45 -1.63 -8.22 11.52
N VAL A 46 -2.92 -8.30 11.20
CA VAL A 46 -3.44 -7.86 9.89
C VAL A 46 -3.27 -6.35 9.72
N VAL A 47 -3.59 -5.57 10.74
CA VAL A 47 -3.39 -4.10 10.74
C VAL A 47 -1.93 -3.76 10.48
N GLU A 48 -1.00 -4.36 11.22
CA GLU A 48 0.44 -4.12 11.06
C GLU A 48 0.92 -4.45 9.64
N ALA A 49 0.53 -5.62 9.12
CA ALA A 49 0.90 -6.05 7.78
C ALA A 49 0.33 -5.13 6.68
N ALA A 50 -0.92 -4.70 6.84
CA ALA A 50 -1.60 -3.83 5.90
C ALA A 50 -0.96 -2.42 5.89
N VAL A 51 -0.65 -1.85 7.06
CA VAL A 51 0.05 -0.55 7.15
C VAL A 51 1.43 -0.62 6.52
N ALA A 52 2.23 -1.65 6.83
CA ALA A 52 3.56 -1.82 6.24
C ALA A 52 3.50 -1.95 4.70
N THR A 53 2.52 -2.70 4.19
CA THR A 53 2.30 -2.85 2.75
C THR A 53 1.88 -1.53 2.10
N ALA A 54 0.97 -0.79 2.74
CA ALA A 54 0.54 0.52 2.25
C ALA A 54 1.71 1.52 2.17
N GLU A 55 2.58 1.55 3.18
CA GLU A 55 3.77 2.39 3.14
C GLU A 55 4.72 2.04 2.00
N GLY A 56 4.96 0.74 1.79
CA GLY A 56 5.81 0.28 0.69
C GLY A 56 5.27 0.73 -0.68
N HIS A 57 3.97 0.59 -0.88
CA HIS A 57 3.31 1.05 -2.10
C HIS A 57 3.34 2.57 -2.24
N ARG A 58 3.09 3.34 -1.17
CA ARG A 58 3.18 4.81 -1.20
C ARG A 58 4.58 5.27 -1.61
N ARG A 59 5.64 4.70 -1.02
CA ARG A 59 7.04 5.03 -1.36
C ARG A 59 7.34 4.72 -2.83
N MET A 60 6.81 3.63 -3.36
CA MET A 60 6.96 3.29 -4.78
C MET A 60 6.23 4.28 -5.69
N ALA A 61 5.00 4.69 -5.32
CA ALA A 61 4.25 5.70 -6.05
C ALA A 61 5.00 7.04 -6.10
N GLU A 62 5.56 7.47 -4.96
CA GLU A 62 6.38 8.68 -4.86
C GLU A 62 7.62 8.60 -5.75
N TYR A 63 8.35 7.48 -5.68
CA TYR A 63 9.53 7.24 -6.51
C TYR A 63 9.21 7.33 -8.01
N LEU A 64 8.16 6.63 -8.45
CA LEU A 64 7.76 6.63 -9.86
C LEU A 64 7.29 8.00 -10.32
N THR A 65 6.64 8.77 -9.45
CA THR A 65 6.22 10.14 -9.74
C THR A 65 7.43 11.06 -9.95
N VAL A 66 8.41 10.99 -9.05
CA VAL A 66 9.67 11.77 -9.17
C VAL A 66 10.44 11.39 -10.42
N GLU A 67 10.57 10.10 -10.72
CA GLU A 67 11.27 9.64 -11.92
C GLU A 67 10.57 10.05 -13.21
N ALA A 68 9.23 10.07 -13.24
CA ALA A 68 8.47 10.58 -14.39
C ALA A 68 8.76 12.07 -14.64
N VAL A 69 8.72 12.90 -13.59
CA VAL A 69 9.05 14.33 -13.69
C VAL A 69 10.49 14.55 -14.14
N ARG A 70 11.44 13.75 -13.63
CA ARG A 70 12.85 13.83 -14.01
C ARG A 70 13.06 13.52 -15.49
N ARG A 71 12.42 12.48 -16.03
CA ARG A 71 12.52 12.11 -17.45
C ARG A 71 11.96 13.21 -18.33
N GLN A 72 10.79 13.74 -17.99
CA GLN A 72 10.18 14.85 -18.73
C GLN A 72 11.12 16.05 -18.83
N HIS A 73 11.81 16.41 -17.74
CA HIS A 73 12.79 17.50 -17.75
C HIS A 73 14.00 17.23 -18.64
N MET A 74 14.47 15.98 -18.72
CA MET A 74 15.61 15.62 -19.59
C MET A 74 15.23 15.58 -21.07
N GLU A 75 13.99 15.22 -21.41
CA GLU A 75 13.51 15.20 -22.80
C GLU A 75 13.20 16.60 -23.34
N THR A 76 12.95 17.58 -22.47
CA THR A 76 12.70 18.98 -22.85
C THR A 76 13.97 19.86 -22.92
N ARG A 77 15.16 19.29 -22.73
CA ARG A 77 16.46 19.98 -22.83
C ARG A 77 17.25 19.47 -24.04
#